data_AF-A0A2D6NZ41-F1
#
_entry.id   AF-A0A2D6NZ41-F1
#
_cell.length_a   1.000
_cell.length_b   1.000
_cell.length_c   1.000
_cell.angle_alpha   90.00
_cell.angle_beta   90.00
_cell.angle_gamma   90.00
#
_symmetry.space_group_name_H-M   'P 1'
#
loop_
_entity.id
_entity.type
_entity.pdbx_description
1 polymer ?
#
loop_
_entity_poly.entity_id
_entity_poly.type
_entity_poly.pdbx_seq_one_letter_code
_entity_poly.pdbx_strand_id
1 'polypeptide(L)' 'MKANRFHIGEVIQEINADYFDVLLMKKAKDKSNGIDQTILAFYIILRAEELAIEEKLPKRK' A
#
# COMPACT_ATOMS: atom_id res chain seq x y z
N MET A 1 -4.72 7.15 10.87
CA MET A 1 -4.00 8.42 10.62
C MET A 1 -3.87 8.61 9.11
N LYS A 2 -3.34 9.72 8.60
CA LYS A 2 -2.81 9.69 7.23
C LYS A 2 -1.58 8.79 7.24
N ALA A 3 -1.38 8.00 6.17
CA ALA A 3 -0.15 7.24 5.99
C ALA A 3 1.07 8.17 6.19
N ASN A 4 2.09 7.66 6.87
CA ASN A 4 3.32 8.39 7.15
C ASN A 4 4.53 7.62 6.62
N ARG A 5 5.73 8.20 6.77
CA ARG A 5 6.98 7.60 6.27
C ARG A 5 7.28 6.20 6.82
N PHE A 6 6.81 5.85 8.02
CA PHE A 6 7.02 4.52 8.58
C PHE A 6 6.23 3.47 7.82
N HIS A 7 4.95 3.73 7.57
CA HIS A 7 4.09 2.85 6.76
C HIS A 7 4.67 2.64 5.37
N ILE A 8 5.17 3.69 4.71
CA ILE A 8 5.87 3.55 3.42
C ILE A 8 7.07 2.61 3.55
N GLY A 9 7.88 2.77 4.61
CA GLY A 9 9.01 1.88 4.88
C GLY A 9 8.62 0.42 5.05
N GLU A 10 7.50 0.13 5.71
CA GLU A 10 6.95 -1.23 5.83
C GLU A 10 6.53 -1.80 4.47
N VAL A 11 5.85 -1.00 3.64
CA VAL A 11 5.49 -1.44 2.28
C VAL A 11 6.73 -1.73 1.42
N ILE A 12 7.79 -0.94 1.56
CA ILE A 12 9.05 -1.23 0.85
C ILE A 12 9.67 -2.55 1.35
N GLN A 13 9.58 -2.86 2.66
CA GLN A 13 10.04 -4.15 3.18
C GLN A 13 9.20 -5.31 2.64
N GLU A 14 7.87 -5.17 2.58
CA GLU A 14 6.96 -6.14 1.95
C GLU A 14 7.37 -6.43 0.50
N ILE A 15 7.59 -5.37 -0.28
CA ILE A 15 8.01 -5.46 -1.69
C ILE A 15 9.36 -6.19 -1.82
N ASN A 16 10.33 -5.85 -0.97
CA ASN A 16 11.65 -6.51 -0.98
C ASN A 16 11.57 -7.99 -0.57
N ALA A 17 10.48 -8.41 0.07
CA ALA A 17 10.17 -9.79 0.40
C ALA A 17 9.26 -10.47 -0.65
N ASP A 18 9.10 -9.87 -1.83
CA ASP A 18 8.23 -10.30 -2.92
C ASP A 18 6.74 -10.43 -2.52
N TYR A 19 6.31 -9.70 -1.49
CA TYR A 19 4.91 -9.66 -1.07
C TYR A 19 4.16 -8.52 -1.76
N PHE A 20 3.06 -8.89 -2.43
CA PHE A 20 2.14 -7.94 -3.04
C PHE A 20 0.68 -8.34 -2.80
N ASP A 21 -0.12 -7.40 -2.31
CA ASP A 21 -1.58 -7.58 -2.27
C ASP A 21 -2.15 -7.43 -3.69
N VAL A 22 -2.75 -8.51 -4.19
CA VAL A 22 -3.26 -8.60 -5.56
C VAL A 22 -4.42 -7.64 -5.80
N LEU A 23 -5.31 -7.43 -4.82
CA LEU A 23 -6.47 -6.55 -4.95
C LEU A 23 -6.03 -5.09 -4.98
N LEU A 24 -5.08 -4.71 -4.13
CA LEU A 24 -4.48 -3.39 -4.16
C LEU A 24 -3.69 -3.15 -5.43
N MET A 25 -2.94 -4.13 -5.92
CA MET A 25 -2.20 -4.01 -7.17
C MET A 25 -3.14 -3.78 -8.35
N LYS A 26 -4.28 -4.47 -8.39
CA LYS A 26 -5.33 -4.21 -9.39
C LYS A 26 -5.87 -2.79 -9.27
N LYS A 27 -6.20 -2.32 -8.07
CA LYS A 27 -6.68 -0.96 -7.83
C LYS A 27 -5.65 0.12 -8.18
N ALA A 28 -4.36 -0.17 -7.99
CA ALA A 28 -3.26 0.70 -8.37
C ALA A 28 -3.14 0.83 -9.89
N LYS A 29 -3.34 -0.27 -10.64
CA LYS A 29 -3.43 -0.26 -12.11
C LYS A 29 -4.61 0.57 -12.60
N ASP A 30 -5.78 0.42 -11.98
CA ASP A 30 -6.95 1.22 -12.36
C ASP A 30 -6.70 2.72 -12.10
N LYS A 31 -6.00 3.06 -11.01
CA LYS A 31 -5.64 4.45 -10.66
C LYS A 31 -4.52 5.04 -11.52
N SER A 32 -3.68 4.22 -12.15
CA SER A 32 -2.59 4.70 -12.98
C SER A 32 -3.05 5.25 -14.33
N ASN A 33 -4.33 5.07 -14.69
CA ASN A 33 -4.90 5.52 -15.98
C ASN A 33 -4.06 5.07 -17.19
N GLY A 34 -3.47 3.87 -17.12
CA GLY A 34 -2.62 3.33 -18.19
C GLY A 34 -1.18 3.83 -18.21
N ILE A 35 -0.75 4.60 -17.20
CA ILE A 35 0.63 5.04 -17.05
C ILE A 35 1.39 4.02 -16.18
N ASP A 36 2.00 3.02 -16.83
CA ASP A 36 2.62 1.89 -16.15
C ASP A 36 3.67 2.27 -15.09
N GLN A 37 4.46 3.30 -15.36
CA GLN A 37 5.51 3.80 -14.46
C GLN A 37 4.96 4.31 -13.12
N THR A 38 3.66 4.61 -13.04
CA THR A 38 3.01 5.13 -11.82
C THR A 38 2.30 4.06 -11.01
N ILE A 39 2.13 2.85 -11.53
CA ILE A 39 1.39 1.76 -10.86
C ILE A 39 2.00 1.48 -9.48
N LEU A 40 3.33 1.33 -9.42
CA LEU A 40 4.00 1.02 -8.16
C LEU A 40 3.87 2.15 -7.13
N ALA A 41 3.91 3.41 -7.58
CA ALA A 41 3.71 4.55 -6.70
C ALA A 41 2.28 4.56 -6.11
N PHE A 42 1.27 4.31 -6.94
CA PHE A 42 -0.11 4.18 -6.46
C PHE A 42 -0.30 3.00 -5.52
N TYR A 43 0.35 1.86 -5.80
CA TYR A 43 0.32 0.69 -4.93
C TYR A 43 0.90 1.01 -3.54
N ILE A 44 2.08 1.64 -3.49
CA ILE A 44 2.74 2.01 -2.23
C ILE A 44 1.83 2.92 -1.39
N ILE A 45 1.21 3.91 -2.02
CA ILE A 45 0.28 4.82 -1.33
C ILE A 45 -0.91 4.06 -0.75
N LEU A 46 -1.57 3.22 -1.56
CA LEU A 46 -2.75 2.48 -1.12
C LEU A 46 -2.43 1.52 0.03
N ARG A 47 -1.33 0.78 -0.06
CA ARG A 47 -0.92 -0.17 0.98
C ARG A 47 -0.54 0.55 2.26
N ALA A 48 0.18 1.67 2.17
CA ALA A 48 0.54 2.46 3.34
C ALA A 48 -0.70 3.08 4.02
N GLU A 49 -1.74 3.41 3.25
CA GLU A 49 -3.04 3.85 3.80
C GLU A 49 -3.77 2.71 4.53
N GLU A 50 -3.76 1.48 4.00
CA GLU A 50 -4.34 0.33 4.69
C GLU A 50 -3.65 0.03 6.02
N LEU A 51 -2.31 -0.01 6.05
CA LEU A 51 -1.55 -0.21 7.28
C LEU A 51 -1.87 0.85 8.34
N ALA A 52 -1.99 2.12 7.92
CA ALA A 52 -2.36 3.22 8.81
C ALA A 52 -3.83 3.17 9.31
N ILE A 53 -4.69 2.42 8.63
CA ILE A 53 -6.07 2.13 9.06
C ILE A 53 -6.07 0.94 10.02
N GLU A 54 -5.33 -0.13 9.70
CA GLU A 54 -5.19 -1.32 10.55
C GLU A 54 -4.60 -0.98 11.92
N GLU A 55 -3.59 -0.12 11.98
CA GLU A 55 -3.01 0.37 13.25
C GLU A 55 -4.07 1.06 14.13
N LYS A 56 -5.05 1.74 13.50
CA LYS A 56 -6.12 2.47 14.20
C LYS A 56 -7.20 1.53 14.74
N LEU A 57 -7.38 0.35 14.14
CA LEU A 57 -8.43 -0.58 14.56
C LEU A 57 -8.00 -1.24 15.89
N PRO A 58 -8.84 -1.21 16.94
CA PRO A 58 -8.52 -1.94 18.16
C PRO A 58 -8.38 -3.42 17.80
N LYS A 59 -7.23 -4.02 18.12
CA LYS A 59 -7.04 -5.46 18.06
C LYS A 59 -8.11 -6.07 18.98
N ARG A 60 -9.20 -6.57 18.40
CA ARG A 60 -10.19 -7.36 19.14
C ARG A 60 -9.44 -8.58 19.64
N LYS A 61 -9.18 -8.62 20.95
CA LYS A 61 -8.66 -9.78 21.67
C LYS A 61 -9.77 -10.81 21.84
#